data_AF-A0A3C1BWK8-F1
#
_entry.id   AF-A0A3C1BWK8-F1
#
_cell.length_a   1.000
_cell.length_b   1.000
_cell.length_c   1.000
_cell.angle_alpha   90.00
_cell.angle_beta   90.00
_cell.angle_gamma   90.00
#
_symmetry.space_group_name_H-M   'P 1'
#
loop_
_entity.id
_entity.type
_entity.pdbx_description
1 polymer ?
#
loop_
_entity_poly.entity_id
_entity_poly.type
_entity_poly.pdbx_seq_one_letter_code
_entity_poly.pdbx_strand_id
1 'polypeptide(L)'
;WIEQIKSGSPITITEPDMTRFIMSLEEAVDLVLFAFRNGTSGDILVQKAPACTIRVLAQAVTELFHPGHEIKVIGIRHGEKMYETLLTNEECAHAIDLGNFYRVPSDKRDLNYDKYFRVGDAQRNVLTEFNSNNTQLLDVEQVKGKLLSLAYIREELAALREKG
;
A
#
# COMPACT_ATOMS: atom_id res chain seq x y z
N TRP A 1 -9.25 6.29 -13.51
CA TRP A 1 -8.46 7.29 -14.25
C TRP A 1 -8.27 6.93 -15.71
N ILE A 2 -7.89 5.70 -16.06
CA ILE A 2 -7.79 5.27 -17.48
C ILE A 2 -9.09 5.57 -18.26
N GLU A 3 -10.26 5.24 -17.71
CA GLU A 3 -11.55 5.59 -18.34
C GLU A 3 -11.81 7.10 -18.46
N GLN A 4 -11.30 7.92 -17.54
CA GLN A 4 -11.38 9.39 -17.65
C GLN A 4 -10.53 9.85 -18.84
N ILE A 5 -9.30 9.35 -18.96
CA ILE A 5 -8.42 9.63 -20.11
C ILE A 5 -9.08 9.22 -21.42
N LYS A 6 -9.60 7.98 -21.51
CA LYS A 6 -10.25 7.46 -22.71
C LYS A 6 -11.50 8.26 -23.12
N SER A 7 -12.23 8.82 -22.15
CA SER A 7 -13.39 9.66 -22.39
C SER A 7 -13.05 11.15 -22.58
N GLY A 8 -11.75 11.52 -22.56
CA GLY A 8 -11.30 12.91 -22.66
C GLY A 8 -11.59 13.75 -21.42
N SER A 9 -12.04 13.14 -20.32
CA SER A 9 -12.31 13.83 -19.06
C SER A 9 -11.02 14.00 -18.25
N PRO A 10 -10.82 15.12 -17.54
CA PRO A 10 -9.68 15.28 -16.63
C PRO A 10 -9.61 14.15 -15.60
N ILE A 11 -8.40 13.71 -15.27
CA ILE A 11 -8.20 12.83 -14.11
C ILE A 11 -8.52 13.64 -12.86
N THR A 12 -9.32 13.09 -11.96
CA THR A 12 -9.63 13.74 -10.68
C THR A 12 -8.88 13.09 -9.53
N ILE A 13 -8.12 13.89 -8.79
CA ILE A 13 -7.41 13.49 -7.58
C ILE A 13 -7.89 14.30 -6.39
N THR A 14 -7.95 13.68 -5.20
CA THR A 14 -8.46 14.35 -3.99
C THR A 14 -7.40 15.24 -3.37
N GLU A 15 -6.34 14.66 -2.85
CA GLU A 15 -5.19 15.33 -2.24
C GLU A 15 -3.89 14.76 -2.82
N PRO A 16 -3.12 15.55 -3.58
CA PRO A 16 -1.90 15.09 -4.24
C PRO A 16 -0.87 14.45 -3.31
N ASP A 17 -0.77 14.93 -2.07
CA ASP A 17 0.28 14.53 -1.13
C ASP A 17 -0.13 13.33 -0.26
N MET A 18 -1.35 12.81 -0.45
CA MET A 18 -1.75 11.52 0.12
C MET A 18 -0.85 10.39 -0.37
N THR A 19 -0.45 9.48 0.53
CA THR A 19 0.26 8.26 0.14
C THR A 19 -0.60 7.02 0.26
N ARG A 20 -0.38 6.06 -0.63
CA ARG A 20 -1.02 4.74 -0.59
C ARG A 20 -0.01 3.65 -0.90
N PHE A 21 -0.10 2.54 -0.19
CA PHE A 21 0.64 1.33 -0.54
C PHE A 21 0.26 0.85 -1.93
N ILE A 22 1.23 0.37 -2.71
CA ILE A 22 1.01 -0.22 -4.02
C ILE A 22 1.26 -1.73 -3.93
N MET A 23 0.23 -2.50 -4.26
CA MET A 23 0.25 -3.95 -4.26
C MET A 23 -0.56 -4.46 -5.45
N SER A 24 0.00 -5.41 -6.21
CA SER A 24 -0.74 -6.10 -7.26
C SER A 24 -1.70 -7.14 -6.66
N LEU A 25 -2.67 -7.59 -7.46
CA LEU A 25 -3.53 -8.69 -7.04
C LEU A 25 -2.73 -9.98 -6.79
N GLU A 26 -1.69 -10.24 -7.60
CA GLU A 26 -0.80 -11.39 -7.42
C GLU A 26 -0.07 -11.33 -6.08
N GLU A 27 0.45 -10.16 -5.69
CA GLU A 27 1.09 -9.95 -4.39
C GLU A 27 0.11 -10.17 -3.23
N ALA A 28 -1.12 -9.69 -3.35
CA ALA A 28 -2.16 -9.92 -2.36
C ALA A 28 -2.51 -11.42 -2.21
N VAL A 29 -2.53 -12.16 -3.31
CA VAL A 29 -2.71 -13.62 -3.29
C VAL A 29 -1.51 -14.30 -2.63
N ASP A 30 -0.29 -13.87 -2.94
CA ASP A 30 0.92 -14.39 -2.30
C ASP A 30 0.92 -14.17 -0.79
N LEU A 31 0.42 -13.02 -0.30
CA LEU A 31 0.22 -12.78 1.12
C LEU A 31 -0.74 -13.80 1.75
N VAL A 32 -1.87 -14.09 1.11
CA VAL A 32 -2.83 -15.09 1.61
C VAL A 32 -2.20 -16.49 1.64
N LEU A 33 -1.48 -16.88 0.58
CA LEU A 33 -0.79 -18.18 0.52
C LEU A 33 0.34 -18.27 1.56
N PHE A 34 1.07 -17.18 1.78
CA PHE A 34 2.08 -17.10 2.83
C PHE A 34 1.45 -17.29 4.21
N ALA A 35 0.33 -16.63 4.47
CA ALA A 35 -0.42 -16.76 5.71
C ALA A 35 -0.98 -18.17 5.92
N PHE A 36 -1.49 -18.79 4.87
CA PHE A 36 -1.97 -20.17 4.93
C PHE A 36 -0.86 -21.17 5.33
N ARG A 37 0.38 -20.94 4.87
CA ARG A 37 1.51 -21.86 5.13
C ARG A 37 2.25 -21.57 6.44
N ASN A 38 2.36 -20.31 6.84
CA ASN A 38 3.24 -19.87 7.93
C ASN A 38 2.50 -19.24 9.12
N GLY A 39 1.22 -18.92 8.95
CA GLY A 39 0.40 -18.31 9.98
C GLY A 39 0.00 -19.29 11.07
N THR A 40 -0.02 -18.81 12.30
CA THR A 40 -0.67 -19.51 13.42
C THR A 40 -2.02 -18.87 13.71
N SER A 41 -2.94 -19.63 14.30
CA SER A 41 -4.23 -19.09 14.75
C SER A 41 -4.03 -17.85 15.64
N GLY A 42 -4.69 -16.77 15.24
CA GLY A 42 -4.64 -15.46 15.87
C GLY A 42 -3.61 -14.49 15.29
N ASP A 43 -2.68 -14.95 14.45
CA ASP A 43 -1.68 -14.06 13.86
C ASP A 43 -2.31 -13.09 12.85
N ILE A 44 -1.81 -11.86 12.85
CA ILE A 44 -1.98 -10.91 11.75
C ILE A 44 -0.69 -10.94 10.91
N LEU A 45 -0.84 -11.14 9.60
CA LEU A 45 0.27 -11.12 8.66
C LEU A 45 0.12 -9.94 7.70
N VAL A 46 1.21 -9.18 7.58
CA VAL A 46 1.29 -7.98 6.75
C VAL A 46 2.44 -8.14 5.77
N GLN A 47 2.18 -7.96 4.48
CA GLN A 47 3.25 -7.86 3.48
C GLN A 47 3.84 -6.45 3.49
N LYS A 48 5.18 -6.36 3.50
CA LYS A 48 5.86 -5.09 3.30
C LYS A 48 5.65 -4.65 1.86
N ALA A 49 5.00 -3.51 1.68
CA ALA A 49 4.75 -2.93 0.37
C ALA A 49 5.37 -1.54 0.27
N PRO A 50 5.86 -1.14 -0.91
CA PRO A 50 6.19 0.25 -1.16
C PRO A 50 4.90 1.08 -1.30
N ALA A 51 5.04 2.40 -1.29
CA ALA A 51 3.94 3.33 -1.48
C ALA A 51 4.31 4.40 -2.51
N CYS A 52 3.35 5.19 -2.95
CA CYS A 52 3.61 6.42 -3.68
C CYS A 52 2.57 7.49 -3.30
N THR A 53 2.83 8.74 -3.68
CA THR A 53 1.83 9.79 -3.56
C THR A 53 0.78 9.67 -4.68
N ILE A 54 -0.44 10.15 -4.42
CA ILE A 54 -1.50 10.26 -5.43
C ILE A 54 -1.03 11.09 -6.63
N ARG A 55 -0.22 12.12 -6.39
CA ARG A 55 0.45 12.91 -7.45
C ARG A 55 1.32 12.05 -8.36
N VAL A 56 2.23 11.27 -7.77
CA VAL A 56 3.15 10.40 -8.52
C VAL A 56 2.36 9.37 -9.32
N LEU A 57 1.34 8.75 -8.73
CA LEU A 57 0.49 7.79 -9.43
C LEU A 57 -0.24 8.44 -10.61
N ALA A 58 -0.80 9.63 -10.42
CA ALA A 58 -1.54 10.33 -11.47
C ALA A 58 -0.62 10.71 -12.62
N GLN A 59 0.58 11.22 -12.30
CA GLN A 59 1.61 11.53 -13.28
C GLN A 59 2.05 10.27 -14.06
N ALA A 60 2.34 9.17 -13.37
CA ALA A 60 2.75 7.92 -14.01
C ALA A 60 1.67 7.39 -14.97
N VAL A 61 0.40 7.42 -14.55
CA VAL A 61 -0.74 7.02 -15.40
C VAL A 61 -0.87 7.96 -16.60
N THR A 62 -0.83 9.28 -16.39
CA THR A 62 -0.91 10.26 -17.48
C THR A 62 0.22 10.06 -18.49
N GLU A 63 1.47 9.91 -18.04
CA GLU A 63 2.62 9.74 -18.93
C GLU A 63 2.58 8.42 -19.73
N LEU A 64 1.99 7.35 -19.18
CA LEU A 64 1.81 6.10 -19.91
C LEU A 64 0.68 6.17 -20.95
N PHE A 65 -0.44 6.80 -20.61
CA PHE A 65 -1.67 6.72 -21.40
C PHE A 65 -1.89 7.92 -22.32
N HIS A 66 -1.59 9.14 -21.85
CA HIS A 66 -1.74 10.37 -22.63
C HIS A 66 -0.91 11.51 -22.01
N PRO A 67 0.37 11.68 -22.42
CA PRO A 67 1.23 12.73 -21.88
C PRO A 67 0.58 14.12 -21.99
N GLY A 68 0.59 14.88 -20.89
CA GLY A 68 0.00 16.21 -20.81
C GLY A 68 -1.51 16.24 -20.51
N HIS A 69 -2.17 15.09 -20.30
CA HIS A 69 -3.58 15.04 -19.93
C HIS A 69 -3.87 15.79 -18.62
N GLU A 70 -4.99 16.50 -18.56
CA GLU A 70 -5.35 17.35 -17.43
C GLU A 70 -5.58 16.53 -16.15
N ILE A 71 -5.01 17.01 -15.04
CA ILE A 71 -5.23 16.50 -13.68
C ILE A 71 -5.89 17.60 -12.85
N LYS A 72 -7.06 17.33 -12.31
CA LYS A 72 -7.86 18.24 -11.48
C LYS A 72 -7.87 17.80 -10.02
N VAL A 73 -7.48 18.70 -9.12
CA VAL A 73 -7.59 18.50 -7.68
C VAL A 73 -9.01 18.86 -7.22
N ILE A 74 -9.69 17.91 -6.57
CA ILE A 74 -11.08 18.08 -6.10
C ILE A 74 -11.20 18.21 -4.58
N GLY A 75 -10.10 18.08 -3.85
CA GLY A 75 -10.04 18.16 -2.39
C GLY A 75 -10.29 16.83 -1.70
N ILE A 76 -9.92 16.78 -0.42
CA ILE A 76 -10.08 15.61 0.46
C ILE A 76 -11.57 15.30 0.65
N ARG A 77 -11.95 14.04 0.45
CA ARG A 77 -13.31 13.57 0.76
C ARG A 77 -13.43 13.23 2.23
N HIS A 78 -14.65 13.32 2.77
CA HIS A 78 -14.90 13.03 4.18
C HIS A 78 -14.47 11.60 4.54
N GLY A 79 -13.64 11.48 5.58
CA GLY A 79 -13.12 10.18 6.06
C GLY A 79 -11.85 9.68 5.37
N GLU A 80 -11.29 10.38 4.38
CA GLU A 80 -10.00 10.00 3.80
C GLU A 80 -8.82 10.36 4.72
N LYS A 81 -7.84 9.46 4.79
CA LYS A 81 -6.58 9.68 5.52
C LYS A 81 -5.48 10.18 4.59
N MET A 82 -4.56 10.98 5.14
CA MET A 82 -3.34 11.41 4.44
C MET A 82 -2.41 10.23 4.11
N TYR A 83 -2.43 9.19 4.94
CA TYR A 83 -1.66 7.97 4.77
C TYR A 83 -2.42 6.80 5.39
N GLU A 84 -2.10 5.59 4.95
CA GLU A 84 -2.68 4.36 5.51
C GLU A 84 -1.67 3.66 6.43
N THR A 85 -2.17 3.09 7.52
CA THR A 85 -1.37 2.35 8.50
C THR A 85 -1.59 0.86 8.29
N LEU A 86 -0.50 0.09 8.15
CA LEU A 86 -0.50 -1.38 8.11
C LEU A 86 -0.16 -2.01 9.46
N LEU A 87 0.67 -1.35 10.27
CA LEU A 87 0.91 -1.74 11.67
C LEU A 87 0.88 -0.50 12.55
N THR A 88 0.04 -0.53 13.58
CA THR A 88 0.02 0.45 14.66
C THR A 88 1.25 0.31 15.57
N ASN A 89 1.46 1.27 16.47
CA ASN A 89 2.57 1.22 17.44
C ASN A 89 2.56 -0.04 18.31
N GLU A 90 1.38 -0.42 18.78
CA GLU A 90 1.20 -1.61 19.61
C GLU A 90 1.56 -2.87 18.82
N GLU A 91 1.09 -2.98 17.58
CA GLU A 91 1.41 -4.11 16.70
C GLU A 91 2.90 -4.15 16.37
N CYS A 92 3.54 -3.01 16.09
CA CYS A 92 4.98 -2.93 15.83
C CYS A 92 5.83 -3.39 17.02
N ALA A 93 5.38 -3.12 18.25
CA ALA A 93 6.09 -3.56 19.46
C ALA A 93 6.17 -5.10 19.57
N HIS A 94 5.24 -5.82 18.94
CA HIS A 94 5.16 -7.28 18.93
C HIS A 94 5.44 -7.91 17.56
N ALA A 95 5.65 -7.10 16.53
CA ALA A 95 5.84 -7.56 15.16
C ALA A 95 7.18 -8.30 15.02
N ILE A 96 7.11 -9.49 14.42
CA ILE A 96 8.25 -10.31 14.04
C ILE A 96 8.52 -10.09 12.56
N ASP A 97 9.74 -9.70 12.23
CA ASP A 97 10.20 -9.54 10.85
C ASP A 97 10.51 -10.93 10.23
N LEU A 98 9.82 -11.26 9.15
CA LEU A 98 9.97 -12.49 8.37
C LEU A 98 10.54 -12.21 6.96
N GLY A 99 11.31 -11.13 6.80
CA GLY A 99 11.83 -10.69 5.51
C GLY A 99 10.84 -9.80 4.79
N ASN A 100 10.06 -10.34 3.85
CA ASN A 100 9.07 -9.58 3.09
C ASN A 100 7.74 -9.38 3.84
N PHE A 101 7.60 -9.98 5.02
CA PHE A 101 6.38 -9.96 5.81
C PHE A 101 6.68 -9.56 7.25
N TYR A 102 5.69 -8.96 7.91
CA TYR A 102 5.60 -8.87 9.35
C TYR A 102 4.54 -9.85 9.85
N ARG A 103 4.83 -10.49 10.97
CA ARG A 103 3.86 -11.28 11.73
C ARG A 103 3.64 -10.65 13.09
N VAL A 104 2.40 -10.28 13.37
CA VAL A 104 1.96 -9.84 14.70
C VAL A 104 1.26 -11.04 15.35
N PRO A 105 1.89 -11.69 16.33
CA PRO A 105 1.25 -12.81 17.01
C PRO A 105 0.05 -12.33 17.82
N SER A 106 -1.01 -13.14 17.88
CA SER A 106 -2.07 -12.90 18.86
C SER A 106 -1.49 -12.95 20.27
N ASP A 107 -1.92 -12.01 21.10
CA ASP A 107 -1.63 -12.04 22.52
C ASP A 107 -2.32 -13.24 23.18
N LYS A 108 -1.58 -14.34 23.32
CA LYS A 108 -2.03 -15.58 23.97
C LYS A 108 -1.87 -15.56 25.49
N ARG A 109 -1.75 -14.39 26.12
CA ARG A 109 -1.76 -14.28 27.59
C ARG A 109 -3.17 -14.59 28.10
N ASP A 110 -3.44 -15.88 28.35
CA ASP A 110 -4.65 -16.49 28.91
C ASP A 110 -5.48 -15.60 29.87
N LEU A 111 -6.31 -14.66 29.39
CA LEU A 111 -7.25 -13.84 30.19
C LEU A 111 -6.69 -13.29 31.54
N ASN A 112 -5.37 -13.20 31.69
CA ASN A 112 -4.71 -13.06 32.98
C ASN A 112 -4.31 -11.60 33.14
N TYR A 113 -5.22 -10.84 33.76
CA TYR A 113 -5.07 -9.40 34.02
C TYR A 113 -3.85 -9.07 34.90
N ASP A 114 -3.21 -10.05 35.52
CA ASP A 114 -2.03 -9.83 36.36
C ASP A 114 -0.77 -9.47 35.56
N LYS A 115 -0.74 -9.70 34.24
CA LYS A 115 0.42 -9.37 33.38
C LYS A 115 0.47 -7.91 32.91
N TYR A 116 -0.47 -7.06 33.34
CA TYR A 116 -0.37 -5.61 33.15
C TYR A 116 0.60 -4.94 34.14
N PHE A 117 1.10 -5.67 35.15
CA PHE A 117 2.16 -5.20 36.05
C PHE A 117 3.55 -5.55 35.52
N ARG A 118 4.13 -4.58 34.80
CA ARG A 118 5.57 -4.33 34.57
C ARG A 118 6.53 -5.51 34.83
N VAL A 119 6.87 -6.22 33.76
CA VAL A 119 8.28 -6.54 33.45
C VAL A 119 8.51 -6.01 32.04
N GLY A 120 9.14 -4.84 31.96
CA GLY A 120 9.41 -4.20 30.67
C GLY A 120 10.36 -5.06 29.86
N ASP A 121 9.92 -5.51 28.70
CA ASP A 121 10.79 -6.17 27.74
C ASP A 121 11.78 -5.12 27.20
N ALA A 122 13.08 -5.35 27.42
CA ALA A 122 14.14 -4.39 27.17
C ALA A 122 14.49 -4.24 25.69
N GLN A 123 13.90 -5.06 24.82
CA GLN A 123 14.09 -4.99 23.36
C GLN A 123 12.78 -4.62 22.67
N ARG A 124 12.33 -3.38 22.87
CA ARG A 124 11.24 -2.83 22.06
C ARG A 124 11.74 -2.66 20.63
N ASN A 125 11.00 -3.18 19.66
CA ASN A 125 11.25 -2.90 18.25
C ASN A 125 11.24 -1.36 18.04
N VAL A 126 12.22 -0.82 17.33
CA VAL A 126 12.37 0.64 17.13
C VAL A 126 11.25 1.19 16.24
N LEU A 127 10.61 0.31 15.46
CA LEU A 127 9.46 0.62 14.63
C LEU A 127 8.29 1.06 15.51
N THR A 128 7.87 2.32 15.39
CA THR A 128 6.75 2.89 16.16
C THR A 128 5.42 2.88 15.41
N GLU A 129 5.44 2.72 14.09
CA GLU A 129 4.29 2.52 13.21
C GLU A 129 4.82 2.08 11.84
N PHE A 130 4.07 1.28 11.09
CA PHE A 130 4.34 1.02 9.68
C PHE A 130 3.19 1.54 8.83
N ASN A 131 3.45 2.58 8.04
CA ASN A 131 2.44 3.30 7.28
C ASN A 131 2.97 3.70 5.88
N SER A 132 2.07 4.17 5.02
CA SER A 132 2.43 4.47 3.62
C SER A 132 3.34 5.70 3.46
N ASN A 133 3.54 6.50 4.51
CA ASN A 133 4.47 7.64 4.52
C ASN A 133 5.89 7.29 4.95
N ASN A 134 6.08 6.18 5.68
CA ASN A 134 7.38 5.80 6.23
C ASN A 134 7.98 4.52 5.62
N THR A 135 7.28 3.93 4.64
CA THR A 135 7.82 2.88 3.76
C THR A 135 8.66 3.49 2.62
N GLN A 136 9.19 2.63 1.75
CA GLN A 136 9.81 3.07 0.49
C GLN A 136 8.76 3.80 -0.38
N LEU A 137 9.00 5.10 -0.63
CA LEU A 137 8.21 5.89 -1.57
C LEU A 137 8.77 5.76 -2.98
N LEU A 138 7.96 5.25 -3.90
CA LEU A 138 8.31 5.09 -5.30
C LEU A 138 8.24 6.43 -6.04
N ASP A 139 9.19 6.65 -6.94
CA ASP A 139 9.15 7.72 -7.92
C ASP A 139 8.25 7.36 -9.12
N VAL A 140 8.08 8.31 -10.05
CA VAL A 140 7.23 8.16 -11.24
C VAL A 140 7.66 6.98 -12.11
N GLU A 141 8.96 6.78 -12.32
CA GLU A 141 9.46 5.71 -13.19
C GLU A 141 9.29 4.33 -12.54
N GLN A 142 9.51 4.24 -11.23
CA GLN A 142 9.24 3.03 -10.46
C GLN A 142 7.76 2.67 -10.45
N VAL A 143 6.87 3.66 -10.30
CA VAL A 143 5.41 3.44 -10.41
C VAL A 143 5.02 2.99 -11.82
N LYS A 144 5.59 3.59 -12.87
CA LYS A 144 5.36 3.12 -14.25
C LYS A 144 5.79 1.67 -14.42
N GLY A 145 6.97 1.30 -13.93
CA GLY A 145 7.45 -0.08 -13.97
C GLY A 145 6.48 -1.05 -13.29
N LYS A 146 5.96 -0.65 -12.12
CA LYS A 146 4.95 -1.43 -11.38
C LYS A 146 3.62 -1.53 -12.12
N LEU A 147 3.16 -0.45 -12.74
CA LEU A 147 1.94 -0.46 -13.57
C LEU A 147 2.10 -1.36 -14.80
N LEU A 148 3.24 -1.29 -15.48
CA LEU A 148 3.54 -2.09 -16.67
C LEU A 148 3.71 -3.59 -16.37
N SER A 149 3.95 -3.97 -15.10
CA SER A 149 3.93 -5.39 -14.71
C SER A 149 2.51 -5.97 -14.70
N LEU A 150 1.47 -5.15 -14.65
CA LEU A 150 0.07 -5.60 -14.63
C LEU A 150 -0.43 -5.91 -16.05
N ALA A 151 -1.00 -7.10 -16.25
CA ALA A 151 -1.55 -7.52 -17.56
C ALA A 151 -2.62 -6.54 -18.07
N TYR A 152 -3.57 -6.16 -17.20
CA TYR A 152 -4.61 -5.18 -17.49
C TYR A 152 -4.05 -3.87 -18.07
N ILE A 153 -2.99 -3.32 -17.48
CA ILE A 153 -2.40 -2.06 -17.97
C ILE A 153 -1.78 -2.23 -19.36
N ARG A 154 -1.08 -3.34 -19.61
CA ARG A 154 -0.48 -3.61 -20.93
C ARG A 154 -1.55 -3.78 -22.02
N GLU A 155 -2.64 -4.48 -21.70
CA GLU A 155 -3.78 -4.67 -22.60
C GLU A 155 -4.44 -3.34 -22.96
N GLU A 156 -4.64 -2.47 -21.97
CA GLU A 156 -5.21 -1.14 -22.18
C GLU A 156 -4.32 -0.23 -23.04
N LEU A 157 -2.99 -0.30 -22.86
CA LEU A 157 -2.04 0.43 -23.70
C LEU A 157 -2.00 -0.11 -25.14
N ALA A 158 -2.10 -1.42 -25.33
CA ALA A 158 -2.17 -2.03 -26.66
C ALA A 158 -3.44 -1.59 -27.40
N ALA A 159 -4.60 -1.64 -26.74
CA ALA A 159 -5.88 -1.24 -27.31
C ALA A 159 -5.94 0.25 -27.70
N LEU A 160 -5.15 1.12 -27.04
CA LEU A 160 -5.02 2.52 -27.43
C LEU A 160 -4.18 2.71 -28.70
N ARG A 161 -3.10 1.93 -28.85
CA ARG A 161 -2.22 1.99 -30.03
C ARG A 161 -2.90 1.49 -31.31
N GLU A 162 -3.85 0.58 -31.19
CA GLU A 162 -4.62 0.08 -32.34
C GLU A 162 -5.68 1.09 -32.84
N LYS A 163 -6.03 2.09 -32.03
CA LYS A 163 -7.06 3.10 -32.35
C LYS A 163 -6.51 4.44 -32.84
N GLY A 164 -5.20 4.68 -32.70
CA GLY A 164 -4.52 5.91 -33.14
C GLY A 164 -3.77 5.70 -34.44
#